data_AF-A0A0S3SV84-F1
#
_entry.id   AF-A0A0S3SV84-F1
#
_cell.length_a   1.000
_cell.length_b   1.000
_cell.length_c   1.000
_cell.angle_alpha   90.00
_cell.angle_beta   90.00
_cell.angle_gamma   90.00
#
_symmetry.space_group_name_H-M   'P 1'
#
loop_
_entity.id
_entity.type
_entity.pdbx_description
1 polymer ?
#
loop_
_entity_poly.entity_id
_entity_poly.type
_entity_poly.pdbx_seq_one_letter_code
_entity_poly.pdbx_strand_id
1 'polypeptide(L)'
;MDSFFPEKLLGEIFWDQPLLPTDQSDVVQNSHIKAEAFPPATQSAFLQYRDLPRRNNPLNGSNSESMSKRMLAFLRKSSPVERNNVEENERDRSFRHMINERMRRQRQRQCCLALHSILPHGTKTDNNSVIQTAAKEIVRLKGCREELQRKICEAEGVCVRKKDGGRKIAYLRVADPECGIDSMVERLKWLKEEGVESRRIKSSFSPKELFAVLEIESGEEV
;
A
#
# COMPACT_ATOMS: atom_id res chain seq x y z
N MET A 1 0.13 -23.92 10.00
CA MET A 1 -0.74 -22.84 9.50
C MET A 1 0.15 -21.65 9.24
N ASP A 2 0.78 -21.57 8.07
CA ASP A 2 1.58 -20.40 7.67
C ASP A 2 1.75 -20.43 6.16
N SER A 3 0.98 -19.60 5.46
CA SER A 3 1.17 -19.13 4.08
C SER A 3 -0.13 -18.46 3.62
N PHE A 4 -0.41 -17.26 4.13
CA PHE A 4 -1.60 -16.49 3.73
C PHE A 4 -1.30 -15.25 2.89
N PHE A 5 -0.11 -15.13 2.29
CA PHE A 5 0.14 -14.14 1.25
C PHE A 5 1.11 -14.71 0.20
N PRO A 6 0.69 -14.97 -1.04
CA PRO A 6 1.61 -15.18 -2.14
C PRO A 6 2.34 -13.87 -2.43
N GLU A 7 3.66 -13.87 -2.31
CA GLU A 7 4.59 -12.74 -2.49
C GLU A 7 4.64 -12.17 -3.92
N LYS A 8 3.73 -12.54 -4.81
CA LYS A 8 3.81 -12.22 -6.25
C LYS A 8 2.93 -11.06 -6.72
N LEU A 9 2.39 -10.24 -5.81
CA LEU A 9 1.52 -9.10 -6.15
C LEU A 9 1.96 -7.76 -5.54
N LEU A 10 3.26 -7.60 -5.25
CA LEU A 10 3.80 -6.36 -4.66
C LEU A 10 5.06 -5.85 -5.36
N GLY A 11 5.24 -6.19 -6.64
CA GLY A 11 6.43 -5.80 -7.40
C GLY A 11 6.46 -4.33 -7.85
N GLU A 12 5.39 -3.78 -8.43
CA GLU A 12 5.61 -2.67 -9.38
C GLU A 12 4.64 -1.47 -9.37
N ILE A 13 3.62 -1.38 -8.48
CA ILE A 13 2.57 -0.36 -8.67
C ILE A 13 2.60 0.82 -7.67
N PHE A 14 3.41 0.83 -6.60
CA PHE A 14 3.09 1.76 -5.50
C PHE A 14 4.26 2.46 -4.77
N TRP A 15 5.47 2.53 -5.32
CA TRP A 15 6.59 3.11 -4.54
C TRP A 15 7.19 4.42 -5.02
N ASP A 16 7.03 4.84 -6.28
CA ASP A 16 7.73 6.02 -6.80
C ASP A 16 6.84 6.99 -7.60
N GLN A 17 5.80 7.54 -6.98
CA GLN A 17 5.15 8.74 -7.53
C GLN A 17 5.23 9.92 -6.56
N PRO A 18 5.97 11.00 -6.91
CA PRO A 18 5.92 12.24 -6.14
C PRO A 18 4.54 12.87 -6.31
N LEU A 19 3.89 13.18 -5.19
CA LEU A 19 2.62 13.90 -5.18
C LEU A 19 2.81 15.28 -5.80
N LEU A 20 2.07 15.58 -6.87
CA LEU A 20 1.94 16.93 -7.42
C LEU A 20 1.34 17.86 -6.35
N PRO A 21 1.76 19.14 -6.30
CA PRO A 21 1.19 20.11 -5.37
C PRO A 21 -0.21 20.50 -5.85
N THR A 22 -1.21 20.34 -4.98
CA THR A 22 -2.54 20.92 -5.21
C THR A 22 -2.53 22.36 -4.67
N ASP A 23 -2.55 23.32 -5.59
CA ASP A 23 -2.84 24.73 -5.30
C ASP A 23 -4.29 24.84 -4.82
N GLN A 24 -4.50 25.21 -3.55
CA GLN A 24 -5.76 25.81 -3.10
C GLN A 24 -5.46 26.89 -2.06
N SER A 25 -5.34 28.11 -2.57
CA SER A 25 -5.79 29.31 -1.88
C SER A 25 -7.31 29.29 -1.77
N ASP A 26 -7.85 29.38 -0.56
CA ASP A 26 -8.71 30.51 -0.19
C ASP A 26 -9.19 30.44 1.27
N VAL A 27 -8.83 31.52 1.99
CA VAL A 27 -9.67 32.37 2.83
C VAL A 27 -10.59 31.71 3.88
N VAL A 28 -10.19 31.82 5.15
CA VAL A 28 -11.12 32.18 6.23
C VAL A 28 -10.49 33.29 7.08
N GLN A 29 -11.09 34.48 6.98
CA GLN A 29 -10.92 35.59 7.92
C GLN A 29 -11.80 35.34 9.16
N ASN A 30 -11.23 35.56 10.34
CA ASN A 30 -11.84 36.04 11.59
C ASN A 30 -10.82 35.79 12.71
N SER A 31 -10.56 36.65 13.68
CA SER A 31 -10.98 38.01 14.01
C SER A 31 -10.10 38.43 15.21
N HIS A 32 -9.79 39.72 15.29
CA HIS A 32 -9.10 40.43 16.38
C HIS A 32 -9.02 39.73 17.75
N ILE A 33 -7.79 39.51 18.23
CA ILE A 33 -7.48 39.44 19.67
C ILE A 33 -6.54 40.59 20.01
N LYS A 34 -7.04 41.39 20.95
CA LYS A 34 -6.46 42.59 21.55
C LYS A 34 -5.14 42.24 22.24
N ALA A 35 -4.08 43.00 21.97
CA ALA A 35 -2.79 42.85 22.63
C ALA A 35 -2.89 43.34 24.08
N GLU A 36 -2.83 42.41 25.04
CA GLU A 36 -2.54 42.72 26.44
C GLU A 36 -1.10 42.31 26.77
N ALA A 37 -0.42 43.19 27.49
CA ALA A 37 0.99 43.09 27.83
C ALA A 37 1.27 41.91 28.78
N PHE A 38 2.28 41.11 28.45
CA PHE A 38 2.78 40.05 29.32
C PHE A 38 3.54 40.63 30.53
N PRO A 39 3.31 40.16 31.77
CA PRO A 39 4.21 40.43 32.89
C PRO A 39 5.51 39.60 32.72
N PRO A 40 6.66 40.10 33.25
CA PRO A 40 7.95 39.45 33.06
C PRO A 40 8.01 38.10 33.77
N ALA A 41 8.40 37.07 33.01
CA ALA A 41 8.62 35.72 33.49
C ALA A 41 9.77 35.68 34.51
N THR A 42 9.46 35.41 35.78
CA THR A 42 10.42 34.83 36.72
C THR A 42 9.72 33.96 37.75
N GLN A 43 10.09 32.68 37.77
CA GLN A 43 10.28 31.78 38.93
C GLN A 43 9.88 30.35 38.56
N SER A 44 10.80 29.65 37.89
CA SER A 44 10.83 28.18 37.98
C SER A 44 11.23 27.82 39.41
N ALA A 45 10.41 27.02 40.09
CA ALA A 45 10.71 26.47 41.42
C ALA A 45 11.80 25.38 41.41
N PHE A 46 12.31 25.03 40.23
CA PHE A 46 13.40 24.08 40.06
C PHE A 46 14.70 24.86 39.81
N LEU A 47 15.52 25.00 40.85
CA LEU A 47 16.90 25.42 40.71
C LEU A 47 17.71 24.27 40.11
N GLN A 48 18.36 24.51 38.98
CA GLN A 48 19.37 23.60 38.44
C GLN A 48 20.55 23.59 39.41
N TYR A 49 20.84 22.43 40.01
CA TYR A 49 22.08 22.24 40.75
C TYR A 49 23.24 22.50 39.80
N ARG A 50 23.97 23.60 40.02
CA ARG A 50 25.26 23.78 39.35
C ARG A 50 26.20 22.73 39.90
N ASP A 51 26.52 21.75 39.07
CA ASP A 51 27.66 20.87 39.25
C ASP A 51 28.93 21.75 39.23
N LEU A 52 29.38 22.17 40.41
CA LEU A 52 30.73 22.67 40.56
C LEU A 52 31.68 21.50 40.25
N PRO A 53 32.57 21.60 39.25
CA PRO A 53 33.68 20.66 39.21
C PRO A 53 34.53 20.96 40.44
N ARG A 54 34.53 20.01 41.38
CA ARG A 54 35.45 19.96 42.51
C ARG A 54 36.87 20.12 41.95
N ARG A 55 37.41 21.33 42.05
CA ARG A 55 38.80 21.64 41.70
C ARG A 55 39.68 20.99 42.76
N ASN A 56 39.99 19.72 42.55
CA ASN A 56 41.13 19.10 43.20
C ASN A 56 42.37 19.84 42.67
N ASN A 57 42.93 20.75 43.46
CA ASN A 57 44.29 21.21 43.27
C ASN A 57 45.22 20.06 43.70
N PRO A 58 46.04 19.45 42.83
CA PRO A 58 47.28 18.87 43.27
C PRO A 58 48.35 19.94 43.09
N LEU A 59 48.57 20.76 44.12
CA LEU A 59 49.89 21.34 44.32
C LEU A 59 50.75 20.20 44.88
N ASN A 60 51.22 19.31 44.01
CA ASN A 60 52.33 18.43 44.32
C ASN A 60 53.16 18.26 43.04
N GLY A 61 54.27 19.00 42.99
CA GLY A 61 55.21 18.96 41.90
C GLY A 61 55.87 17.59 41.83
N SER A 62 55.59 16.86 40.76
CA SER A 62 56.53 15.90 40.20
C SER A 62 56.40 15.99 38.68
N ASN A 63 57.29 16.77 38.06
CA ASN A 63 57.45 16.86 36.61
C ASN A 63 58.06 15.57 36.06
N SER A 64 57.35 14.45 36.16
CA SER A 64 57.77 13.15 35.62
C SER A 64 56.79 12.59 34.59
N GLU A 65 55.86 13.39 34.08
CA GLU A 65 55.10 12.98 32.90
C GLU A 65 56.00 13.00 31.67
N SER A 66 56.21 11.81 31.10
CA SER A 66 57.02 11.66 29.89
C SER A 66 56.49 12.55 28.76
N MET A 67 57.41 13.05 27.93
CA MET A 67 57.08 13.81 26.71
C MET A 67 55.99 13.12 25.88
N SER A 68 56.00 11.79 25.83
CA SER A 68 54.99 10.98 25.17
C SER A 68 53.60 11.15 25.76
N LYS A 69 53.45 11.21 27.10
CA LYS A 69 52.14 11.46 27.75
C LYS A 69 51.63 12.86 27.44
N ARG A 70 52.50 13.87 27.46
CA ARG A 70 52.11 15.25 27.11
C ARG A 70 51.72 15.39 25.65
N MET A 71 52.45 14.72 24.75
CA MET A 71 52.14 14.70 23.32
C MET A 71 50.81 13.98 23.06
N LEU A 72 50.55 12.85 23.72
CA LEU A 72 49.25 12.16 23.67
C LEU A 72 48.11 13.03 24.22
N ALA A 73 48.34 13.76 25.31
CA ALA A 73 47.35 14.69 25.86
C ALA A 73 47.06 15.85 24.90
N PHE A 74 48.10 16.38 24.25
CA PHE A 74 47.97 17.43 23.24
C PHE A 74 47.20 16.91 22.01
N LEU A 75 47.55 15.73 21.48
CA LEU A 75 46.86 15.11 20.34
C LEU A 75 45.39 14.77 20.65
N ARG A 76 45.08 14.32 21.87
CA ARG A 76 43.69 14.13 22.32
C ARG A 76 42.90 15.43 22.46
N LYS A 77 43.58 16.55 22.71
CA LYS A 77 42.98 17.88 22.87
C LYS A 77 42.87 18.63 21.54
N SER A 78 43.79 18.38 20.60
CA SER A 78 43.83 18.98 19.26
C SER A 78 43.06 18.17 18.22
N SER A 79 42.69 16.92 18.51
CA SER A 79 41.72 16.20 17.72
C SER A 79 40.33 16.74 18.07
N PRO A 80 39.58 17.36 17.14
CA PRO A 80 38.16 17.58 17.31
C PRO A 80 37.52 16.20 17.22
N VAL A 81 37.59 15.47 18.33
CA VAL A 81 37.04 14.14 18.48
C VAL A 81 35.61 14.17 17.96
N GLU A 82 35.29 13.26 17.04
CA GLU A 82 34.02 13.00 16.37
C GLU A 82 32.83 12.72 17.32
N ARG A 83 32.92 13.06 18.61
CA ARG A 83 31.82 12.98 19.58
C ARG A 83 30.61 13.79 19.14
N ASN A 84 30.82 14.99 18.59
CA ASN A 84 29.72 15.82 18.09
C ASN A 84 29.11 15.23 16.80
N ASN A 85 29.93 14.67 15.90
CA ASN A 85 29.46 14.10 14.62
C ASN A 85 28.62 12.83 14.81
N VAL A 86 28.92 12.00 15.81
CA VAL A 86 28.13 10.80 16.12
C VAL A 86 26.77 11.18 16.71
N GLU A 87 26.74 12.08 17.70
CA GLU A 87 25.48 12.56 18.30
C GLU A 87 24.62 13.38 17.33
N GLU A 88 25.23 14.15 16.43
CA GLU A 88 24.53 14.89 15.37
C GLU A 88 23.99 13.95 14.29
N ASN A 89 24.76 12.91 13.90
CA ASN A 89 24.25 11.85 13.01
C ASN A 89 23.11 11.04 13.64
N GLU A 90 23.15 10.76 14.94
CA GLU A 90 22.07 10.05 15.64
C GLU A 90 20.80 10.91 15.71
N ARG A 91 20.94 12.21 16.00
CA ARG A 91 19.83 13.18 15.96
C ARG A 91 19.23 13.29 14.55
N ASP A 92 20.05 13.38 13.51
CA ASP A 92 19.56 13.41 12.12
C ASP A 92 18.88 12.11 11.71
N ARG A 93 19.42 10.95 12.11
CA ARG A 93 18.77 9.65 11.87
C ARG A 93 17.43 9.56 12.58
N SER A 94 17.34 9.97 13.84
CA SER A 94 16.07 9.98 14.59
C SER A 94 15.06 10.93 13.95
N PHE A 95 15.47 12.11 13.50
CA PHE A 95 14.60 13.06 12.79
C PHE A 95 14.07 12.47 11.48
N ARG A 96 14.94 11.90 10.65
CA ARG A 96 14.55 11.20 9.41
C ARG A 96 13.56 10.06 9.70
N HIS A 97 13.80 9.28 10.76
CA HIS A 97 12.86 8.25 11.19
C HIS A 97 11.50 8.81 11.58
N MET A 98 11.44 9.93 12.33
CA MET A 98 10.17 10.57 12.68
C MET A 98 9.40 11.05 11.44
N ILE A 99 10.08 11.67 10.48
CA ILE A 99 9.46 12.13 9.24
C ILE A 99 8.97 10.94 8.41
N ASN A 100 9.81 9.90 8.24
CA ASN A 100 9.43 8.70 7.52
C ASN A 100 8.22 8.01 8.17
N GLU A 101 8.19 7.90 9.50
CA GLU A 101 7.05 7.31 10.21
C GLU A 101 5.79 8.16 10.10
N ARG A 102 5.92 9.50 10.12
CA ARG A 102 4.79 10.40 9.85
C ARG A 102 4.25 10.19 8.43
N MET A 103 5.12 10.12 7.42
CA MET A 103 4.72 9.88 6.04
C MET A 103 4.08 8.50 5.87
N ARG A 104 4.63 7.47 6.52
CA ARG A 104 4.05 6.12 6.54
C ARG A 104 2.62 6.14 7.10
N ARG A 105 2.39 6.80 8.23
CA ARG A 105 1.04 6.95 8.82
C ARG A 105 0.11 7.76 7.93
N GLN A 106 0.61 8.78 7.26
CA GLN A 106 -0.19 9.57 6.34
C GLN A 106 -0.67 8.73 5.15
N ARG A 107 0.23 7.97 4.53
CA ARG A 107 -0.13 7.02 3.45
C ARG A 107 -1.14 5.99 3.93
N GLN A 108 -0.91 5.39 5.10
CA GLN A 108 -1.85 4.42 5.68
C GLN A 108 -3.25 5.02 5.85
N ARG A 109 -3.36 6.25 6.37
CA ARG A 109 -4.64 6.95 6.50
C ARG A 109 -5.30 7.20 5.14
N GLN A 110 -4.54 7.64 4.14
CA GLN A 110 -5.04 7.85 2.78
C GLN A 110 -5.56 6.55 2.16
N CYS A 111 -4.82 5.44 2.28
CA CYS A 111 -5.27 4.14 1.80
C CYS A 111 -6.56 3.68 2.49
N CYS A 112 -6.67 3.86 3.81
CA CYS A 112 -7.90 3.52 4.54
C CYS A 112 -9.10 4.37 4.10
N LEU A 113 -8.90 5.67 3.84
CA LEU A 113 -9.96 6.56 3.33
C LEU A 113 -10.38 6.19 1.90
N ALA A 114 -9.42 5.91 1.02
CA ALA A 114 -9.70 5.44 -0.33
C ALA A 114 -10.50 4.14 -0.30
N LEU A 115 -10.12 3.18 0.56
CA LEU A 115 -10.89 1.95 0.76
C LEU A 115 -12.30 2.23 1.27
N HIS A 116 -12.46 3.11 2.26
CA HIS A 116 -13.79 3.46 2.78
C HIS A 116 -14.71 4.08 1.71
N SER A 117 -14.16 4.89 0.80
CA SER A 117 -14.94 5.55 -0.27
C SER A 117 -15.62 4.60 -1.25
N ILE A 118 -15.09 3.38 -1.42
CA ILE A 118 -15.66 2.35 -2.31
C ILE A 118 -16.58 1.37 -1.58
N LEU A 119 -16.68 1.46 -0.26
CA LEU A 119 -17.54 0.61 0.55
C LEU A 119 -18.99 1.13 0.55
N PRO A 120 -19.96 0.26 0.90
CA PRO A 120 -21.36 0.68 1.01
C PRO A 120 -21.54 1.88 1.95
N HIS A 121 -22.47 2.75 1.56
CA HIS A 121 -22.90 3.89 2.36
C HIS A 121 -23.35 3.41 3.76
N GLY A 122 -22.92 4.13 4.80
CA GLY A 122 -23.19 3.76 6.20
C GLY A 122 -22.10 2.91 6.86
N THR A 123 -21.04 2.54 6.13
CA THR A 123 -19.86 1.93 6.74
C THR A 123 -19.20 2.91 7.71
N LYS A 124 -18.91 2.47 8.93
CA LYS A 124 -18.20 3.28 9.92
C LYS A 124 -16.77 3.60 9.46
N THR A 125 -16.26 4.74 9.91
CA THR A 125 -14.93 5.25 9.49
C THR A 125 -13.76 4.68 10.29
N ASP A 126 -14.01 3.84 11.30
CA ASP A 126 -12.95 3.20 12.06
C ASP A 126 -12.26 2.08 11.25
N ASN A 127 -10.93 1.98 11.37
CA ASN A 127 -10.12 1.07 10.56
C ASN A 127 -10.60 -0.39 10.61
N ASN A 128 -11.03 -0.86 11.79
CA ASN A 128 -11.49 -2.23 11.96
C ASN A 128 -12.79 -2.47 11.20
N SER A 129 -13.78 -1.57 11.33
CA SER A 129 -15.03 -1.66 10.58
C SER A 129 -14.79 -1.56 9.07
N VAL A 130 -13.92 -0.66 8.60
CA VAL A 130 -13.57 -0.55 7.18
C VAL A 130 -13.03 -1.89 6.65
N ILE A 131 -12.05 -2.49 7.34
CA ILE A 131 -11.43 -3.76 6.92
C ILE A 131 -12.44 -4.91 6.95
N GLN A 132 -13.24 -5.01 8.02
CA GLN A 132 -14.24 -6.09 8.15
C GLN A 132 -15.34 -5.98 7.10
N THR A 133 -15.83 -4.77 6.84
CA THR A 133 -16.84 -4.55 5.80
C THR A 133 -16.25 -4.83 4.42
N ALA A 134 -15.03 -4.38 4.12
CA ALA A 134 -14.36 -4.72 2.86
C ALA A 134 -14.23 -6.23 2.65
N ALA A 135 -13.83 -6.97 3.69
CA ALA A 135 -13.74 -8.44 3.62
C ALA A 135 -15.09 -9.08 3.31
N LYS A 136 -16.16 -8.64 3.98
CA LYS A 136 -17.54 -9.12 3.74
C LYS A 136 -18.01 -8.79 2.32
N GLU A 137 -17.72 -7.58 1.85
CA GLU A 137 -18.10 -7.15 0.50
C GLU A 137 -17.39 -7.94 -0.59
N ILE A 138 -16.12 -8.28 -0.41
CA ILE A 138 -15.40 -9.16 -1.35
C ILE A 138 -16.09 -10.52 -1.45
N VAL A 139 -16.49 -11.12 -0.32
CA VAL A 139 -17.20 -12.41 -0.31
C VAL A 139 -18.55 -12.28 -1.00
N ARG A 140 -19.32 -11.24 -0.67
CA ARG A 140 -20.64 -10.98 -1.27
C ARG A 140 -20.53 -10.79 -2.79
N LEU A 141 -19.58 -9.97 -3.25
CA LEU A 141 -19.37 -9.70 -4.67
C LEU A 141 -18.92 -10.94 -5.43
N LYS A 142 -18.07 -11.79 -4.84
CA LYS A 142 -17.70 -13.08 -5.45
C LYS A 142 -18.93 -13.99 -5.63
N GLY A 143 -19.77 -14.09 -4.60
CA GLY A 143 -21.02 -14.85 -4.69
C GLY A 143 -21.98 -14.29 -5.73
N CYS A 144 -22.16 -12.97 -5.79
CA CYS A 144 -22.97 -12.31 -6.83
C CYS A 144 -22.43 -12.58 -8.24
N ARG A 145 -21.11 -12.55 -8.43
CA ARG A 145 -20.47 -12.86 -9.72
C ARG A 145 -20.76 -14.29 -10.15
N GLU A 146 -20.62 -15.25 -9.24
CA GLU A 146 -20.89 -16.67 -9.52
C GLU A 146 -22.37 -16.93 -9.83
N GLU A 147 -23.27 -16.29 -9.10
CA GLU A 147 -24.71 -16.36 -9.33
C GLU A 147 -25.10 -15.78 -10.71
N LEU A 148 -24.57 -14.60 -11.05
CA LEU A 148 -24.79 -13.98 -12.36
C LEU A 148 -24.23 -14.85 -13.47
N GLN A 149 -23.04 -15.43 -13.27
CA GLN A 149 -22.45 -16.34 -14.23
C GLN A 149 -23.33 -17.59 -14.42
N ARG A 150 -23.90 -18.15 -13.36
CA ARG A 150 -24.86 -19.27 -13.45
C ARG A 150 -26.10 -18.88 -14.26
N LYS A 151 -26.69 -17.71 -13.97
CA LYS A 151 -27.87 -17.22 -14.70
C LYS A 151 -27.59 -16.96 -16.18
N ILE A 152 -26.42 -16.39 -16.51
CA ILE A 152 -25.97 -16.23 -17.90
C ILE A 152 -25.84 -17.62 -18.56
N CYS A 153 -25.28 -18.60 -17.85
CA CYS A 153 -25.20 -19.97 -18.37
C CYS A 153 -26.59 -20.58 -18.64
N GLU A 154 -27.56 -20.34 -17.76
CA GLU A 154 -28.92 -20.86 -17.90
C GLU A 154 -29.70 -20.16 -19.02
N ALA A 155 -29.60 -18.83 -19.12
CA ALA A 155 -30.33 -18.03 -20.09
C ALA A 155 -29.75 -18.12 -21.51
N GLU A 156 -28.43 -18.06 -21.63
CA GLU A 156 -27.74 -18.07 -22.93
C GLU A 156 -27.24 -19.48 -23.32
N GLY A 157 -27.49 -20.49 -22.48
CA GLY A 157 -26.98 -21.85 -22.68
C GLY A 157 -25.44 -21.96 -22.72
N VAL A 158 -24.73 -20.92 -22.27
CA VAL A 158 -23.28 -20.80 -22.40
C VAL A 158 -22.58 -21.20 -21.11
N CYS A 159 -21.84 -22.30 -21.12
CA CYS A 159 -21.12 -22.76 -19.94
C CYS A 159 -19.63 -22.85 -20.23
N VAL A 160 -18.78 -22.17 -19.45
CA VAL A 160 -17.33 -22.39 -19.49
C VAL A 160 -16.96 -23.26 -18.31
N ARG A 161 -16.60 -24.52 -18.56
CA ARG A 161 -16.17 -25.47 -17.54
C ARG A 161 -14.66 -25.62 -17.58
N LYS A 162 -14.01 -25.50 -16.42
CA LYS A 162 -12.62 -25.92 -16.29
C LYS A 162 -12.57 -27.44 -16.28
N LYS A 163 -11.69 -28.02 -17.07
CA LYS A 163 -11.36 -29.45 -17.07
C LYS A 163 -10.09 -29.65 -16.25
N ASP A 164 -9.97 -30.80 -15.61
CA ASP A 164 -8.75 -31.17 -14.89
C ASP A 164 -7.55 -31.17 -15.86
N GLY A 165 -6.52 -30.38 -15.52
CA GLY A 165 -5.33 -30.17 -16.33
C GLY A 165 -5.32 -28.86 -17.15
N GLY A 166 -5.76 -27.74 -16.57
CA GLY A 166 -5.56 -26.37 -17.11
C GLY A 166 -6.44 -25.99 -18.31
N ARG A 167 -7.18 -26.93 -18.88
CA ARG A 167 -7.99 -26.73 -20.10
C ARG A 167 -9.37 -26.17 -19.75
N LYS A 168 -9.84 -25.20 -20.51
CA LYS A 168 -11.21 -24.66 -20.39
C LYS A 168 -12.03 -25.18 -21.56
N ILE A 169 -13.23 -25.68 -21.29
CA ILE A 169 -14.20 -26.04 -22.34
C ILE A 169 -15.31 -25.01 -22.31
N ALA A 170 -15.47 -24.25 -23.39
CA ALA A 170 -16.59 -23.35 -23.58
C ALA A 170 -17.68 -24.04 -24.41
N TYR A 171 -18.89 -24.05 -23.87
CA TYR A 171 -20.10 -24.49 -24.55
C TYR A 171 -20.86 -23.24 -24.99
N LEU A 172 -21.18 -23.15 -26.26
CA LEU A 172 -22.04 -22.12 -26.85
C LEU A 172 -23.31 -22.82 -27.35
N ARG A 173 -24.47 -22.35 -26.93
CA ARG A 173 -25.76 -22.86 -27.38
C ARG A 173 -26.62 -21.68 -27.81
N VAL A 174 -27.21 -21.76 -28.99
CA VAL A 174 -28.17 -20.79 -29.50
C VAL A 174 -29.43 -21.55 -29.88
N ALA A 175 -30.53 -21.26 -29.18
CA ALA A 175 -31.86 -21.66 -29.60
C ALA A 175 -32.29 -20.78 -30.77
N ASP A 176 -32.92 -21.37 -31.79
CA ASP A 176 -33.41 -20.67 -32.99
C ASP A 176 -32.31 -19.86 -33.74
N PRO A 177 -31.48 -20.54 -34.54
CA PRO A 177 -30.30 -19.93 -35.17
C PRO A 177 -30.61 -18.77 -36.14
N GLU A 178 -31.85 -18.63 -36.62
CA GLU A 178 -32.25 -17.50 -37.47
C GLU A 178 -32.23 -16.15 -36.74
N CYS A 179 -32.41 -16.16 -35.42
CA CYS A 179 -32.51 -14.93 -34.61
C CYS A 179 -31.28 -14.70 -33.71
N GLY A 180 -30.50 -15.75 -33.41
CA GLY A 180 -29.42 -15.69 -32.41
C GLY A 180 -28.00 -15.84 -32.96
N ILE A 181 -27.83 -15.90 -34.29
CA ILE A 181 -26.50 -16.10 -34.89
C ILE A 181 -25.56 -14.92 -34.65
N ASP A 182 -26.07 -13.68 -34.63
CA ASP A 182 -25.28 -12.49 -34.39
C ASP A 182 -24.67 -12.48 -32.97
N SER A 183 -25.44 -12.91 -31.97
CA SER A 183 -24.95 -13.07 -30.59
C SER A 183 -23.82 -14.11 -30.48
N MET A 184 -23.89 -15.19 -31.28
CA MET A 184 -22.79 -16.16 -31.36
C MET A 184 -21.56 -15.55 -32.02
N VAL A 185 -21.72 -14.85 -33.14
CA VAL A 185 -20.61 -14.21 -33.86
C VAL A 185 -19.93 -13.17 -32.99
N GLU A 186 -20.69 -12.35 -32.26
CA GLU A 186 -20.16 -11.38 -31.30
C GLU A 186 -19.35 -12.08 -30.20
N ARG A 187 -19.83 -13.21 -29.67
CA ARG A 187 -19.09 -13.96 -28.65
C ARG A 187 -17.83 -14.63 -29.20
N LEU A 188 -17.84 -15.13 -30.44
CA LEU A 188 -16.64 -15.63 -31.10
C LEU A 188 -15.61 -14.52 -31.34
N LYS A 189 -16.07 -13.30 -31.67
CA LYS A 189 -15.20 -12.11 -31.73
C LYS A 189 -14.61 -11.78 -30.37
N TRP A 190 -15.41 -11.79 -29.30
CA TRP A 190 -14.93 -11.54 -27.94
C TRP A 190 -13.86 -12.56 -27.52
N LEU A 191 -14.09 -13.86 -27.76
CA LEU A 191 -13.10 -14.91 -27.47
C LEU A 191 -11.80 -14.70 -28.25
N LYS A 192 -11.88 -14.19 -29.48
CA LYS A 192 -10.72 -13.85 -30.29
C LYS A 192 -9.96 -12.62 -29.74
N GLU A 193 -10.67 -11.60 -29.26
CA GLU A 193 -10.08 -10.39 -28.66
C GLU A 193 -9.41 -10.67 -27.31
N GLU A 194 -9.97 -11.59 -26.52
CA GLU A 194 -9.43 -12.04 -25.23
C GLU A 194 -8.14 -12.90 -25.40
N GLY A 195 -7.64 -13.07 -26.63
CA GLY A 195 -6.41 -13.81 -26.91
C GLY A 195 -6.52 -15.31 -26.66
N VAL A 196 -7.74 -15.85 -26.70
CA VAL A 196 -8.00 -17.23 -26.36
C VAL A 196 -7.76 -18.14 -27.57
N GLU A 197 -6.66 -18.89 -27.56
CA GLU A 197 -6.40 -19.89 -28.60
C GLU A 197 -7.32 -21.10 -28.43
N SER A 198 -8.18 -21.31 -29.43
CA SER A 198 -9.03 -22.50 -29.50
C SER A 198 -8.27 -23.64 -30.15
N ARG A 199 -8.01 -24.70 -29.40
CA ARG A 199 -7.33 -25.91 -29.90
C ARG A 199 -8.25 -26.77 -30.76
N ARG A 200 -9.50 -26.91 -30.33
CA ARG A 200 -10.49 -27.76 -31.00
C ARG A 200 -11.87 -27.14 -30.92
N ILE A 201 -12.52 -27.00 -32.07
CA ILE A 201 -13.91 -26.57 -32.17
C ILE A 201 -14.72 -27.75 -32.71
N LYS A 202 -15.80 -28.11 -32.00
CA LYS A 202 -16.81 -29.04 -32.49
C LYS A 202 -18.15 -28.32 -32.53
N SER A 203 -18.72 -28.17 -33.71
CA SER A 203 -20.05 -27.60 -33.88
C SER A 203 -21.03 -28.67 -34.35
N SER A 204 -22.26 -28.58 -33.86
CA SER A 204 -23.40 -29.35 -34.31
C SER A 204 -24.54 -28.38 -34.61
N PHE A 205 -25.10 -28.51 -35.80
CA PHE A 205 -26.16 -27.64 -36.29
C PHE A 205 -27.44 -28.45 -36.45
N SER A 206 -28.51 -27.92 -35.88
CA SER A 206 -29.88 -28.41 -36.03
C SER A 206 -30.77 -27.23 -36.39
N PRO A 207 -31.89 -27.44 -37.12
CA PRO A 207 -32.84 -26.36 -37.43
C PRO A 207 -33.35 -25.59 -36.21
N LYS A 208 -33.35 -26.22 -35.02
CA LYS A 208 -33.84 -25.63 -33.77
C LYS A 208 -32.73 -25.15 -32.83
N GLU A 209 -31.49 -25.60 -33.05
CA GLU A 209 -30.40 -25.35 -32.12
C GLU A 209 -29.06 -25.37 -32.84
N LEU A 210 -28.25 -24.35 -32.59
CA LEU A 210 -26.83 -24.35 -32.91
C LEU A 210 -26.05 -24.55 -31.62
N PHE A 211 -25.21 -25.58 -31.59
CA PHE A 211 -24.36 -25.88 -30.46
C PHE A 211 -22.89 -25.97 -30.88
N ALA A 212 -21.99 -25.32 -30.15
CA ALA A 212 -20.56 -25.38 -30.36
C ALA A 212 -19.82 -25.65 -29.05
N VAL A 213 -18.81 -26.52 -29.12
CA VAL A 213 -17.90 -26.87 -28.04
C VAL A 213 -16.50 -26.43 -28.44
N LEU A 214 -15.92 -25.52 -27.67
CA LEU A 214 -14.58 -24.99 -27.88
C LEU A 214 -13.69 -25.48 -26.76
N GLU A 215 -12.60 -26.17 -27.11
CA GLU A 215 -11.51 -26.49 -26.21
C GLU A 215 -10.48 -25.36 -26.27
N ILE A 216 -10.30 -24.71 -25.14
CA ILE A 216 -9.48 -23.52 -24.94
C ILE A 216 -8.28 -23.90 -24.08
N GLU A 217 -7.09 -23.52 -24.54
CA GLU A 217 -5.89 -23.51 -23.72
C GLU A 217 -5.83 -22.17 -22.97
N SER A 218 -5.71 -22.17 -21.64
CA SER A 218 -5.29 -20.95 -20.96
C SER A 218 -3.78 -20.91 -21.01
N GLY A 219 -3.21 -19.92 -21.70
CA GLY A 219 -1.79 -19.60 -21.61
C GLY A 219 -1.43 -19.21 -20.18
N GLU A 220 -1.15 -20.19 -19.34
CA GLU A 220 -0.17 -20.03 -18.26
C GLU A 220 1.19 -20.33 -18.89
N GLU A 221 1.74 -19.35 -19.59
CA GLU A 221 3.18 -19.34 -19.86
C GLU A 221 3.89 -18.89 -18.56
N VAL A 222 4.54 -19.89 -17.94
CA VAL A 222 5.74 -19.90 -17.07
C VAL A 222 5.94 -18.75 -16.08
#